data_AF-A0A358QWX5-F1
#
_entry.id   AF-A0A358QWX5-F1
#
_cell.length_a   1.000
_cell.length_b   1.000
_cell.length_c   1.000
_cell.angle_alpha   90.00
_cell.angle_beta   90.00
_cell.angle_gamma   90.00
#
_symmetry.space_group_name_H-M   'P 1'
#
loop_
_entity.id
_entity.type
_entity.pdbx_description
1 polymer ?
#
loop_
_entity_poly.entity_id
_entity_poly.type
_entity_poly.pdbx_seq_one_letter_code
_entity_poly.pdbx_strand_id
1 'polypeptide(L)'
;MNQTADLMTRAESMGIRIYYQGGLKVDTPWSMGALPDLARHILSELKKRQTEILAHLANTDRVPDFQLQLEALRALGLHLSYDQTEEVKIHCKSILDEHLRTAGTLLDWLLRNHYRGLVGYLKANPQPLPVPG
;
A
#
# COMPACT_ATOMS: atom_id res chain seq x y z
N MET A 1 -1.93 10.47 16.46
CA MET A 1 -3.01 10.61 15.46
C MET A 1 -2.42 10.31 14.09
N ASN A 2 -3.07 9.47 13.29
CA ASN A 2 -2.54 9.04 11.98
C ASN A 2 -2.86 10.14 10.95
N GLN A 3 -1.92 11.07 10.75
CA GLN A 3 -2.10 12.24 9.87
C GLN A 3 -2.53 11.86 8.44
N THR A 4 -2.12 10.70 7.94
CA THR A 4 -2.54 10.22 6.61
C THR A 4 -4.01 9.82 6.58
N ALA A 5 -4.51 9.13 7.62
CA ALA A 5 -5.92 8.76 7.70
C ALA A 5 -6.82 10.01 7.81
N ASP A 6 -6.38 11.02 8.54
CA ASP A 6 -7.09 12.30 8.64
C ASP A 6 -7.13 13.03 7.29
N LEU A 7 -6.02 13.01 6.53
CA LEU A 7 -5.96 13.58 5.17
C LEU A 7 -6.84 12.80 4.18
N MET A 8 -6.85 11.47 4.24
CA MET A 8 -7.72 10.62 3.42
C MET A 8 -9.20 10.90 3.71
N THR A 9 -9.57 11.02 4.99
CA THR A 9 -10.95 11.35 5.41
C THR A 9 -11.37 12.73 4.90
N ARG A 10 -10.47 13.72 4.97
CA ARG A 10 -10.72 15.06 4.41
C ARG A 10 -10.81 15.07 2.89
N ALA A 11 -10.02 14.25 2.21
CA ALA A 11 -10.11 14.09 0.77
C ALA A 11 -11.49 13.51 0.39
N GLU A 12 -11.91 12.43 1.07
CA GLU A 12 -13.21 11.79 0.83
C GLU A 12 -14.39 12.72 1.10
N SER A 13 -14.36 13.53 2.16
CA SER A 13 -15.43 14.50 2.45
C SER A 13 -15.56 15.60 1.38
N MET A 14 -14.50 15.81 0.60
CA MET A 14 -14.48 16.71 -0.56
C MET A 14 -14.84 15.99 -1.87
N GLY A 15 -15.16 14.69 -1.83
CA GLY A 15 -15.43 13.88 -3.01
C GLY A 15 -14.16 13.42 -3.75
N ILE A 16 -12.97 13.62 -3.19
CA ILE A 16 -11.72 13.09 -3.74
C ILE A 16 -11.62 11.64 -3.34
N ARG A 17 -11.59 10.74 -4.31
CA ARG A 17 -11.44 9.31 -4.08
C ARG A 17 -10.04 8.86 -4.45
N ILE A 18 -9.37 8.20 -3.51
CA ILE A 18 -8.03 7.64 -3.72
C ILE A 18 -8.15 6.13 -3.64
N TYR A 19 -7.65 5.45 -4.64
CA TYR A 19 -7.80 4.00 -4.76
C TYR A 19 -6.59 3.39 -5.48
N TYR A 20 -6.45 2.07 -5.37
CA TYR A 20 -5.40 1.33 -6.03
C TYR A 20 -5.96 0.60 -7.26
N GLN A 21 -5.29 0.75 -8.40
CA GLN A 21 -5.57 0.00 -9.62
C GLN A 21 -4.28 -0.12 -10.44
N GLY A 22 -3.44 -1.09 -10.07
CA GLY A 22 -2.08 -1.23 -10.62
C GLY A 22 -1.17 -0.03 -10.33
N GLY A 23 -1.48 0.70 -9.26
CA GLY A 23 -0.86 1.95 -8.84
C GLY A 23 -1.88 2.89 -8.19
N LEU A 24 -1.41 3.88 -7.42
CA LEU A 24 -2.27 4.88 -6.80
C LEU A 24 -2.96 5.75 -7.86
N LYS A 25 -4.29 5.82 -7.78
CA LYS A 25 -5.15 6.65 -8.62
C LYS A 25 -5.94 7.62 -7.75
N VAL A 26 -6.29 8.74 -8.35
CA VAL A 26 -7.08 9.81 -7.73
C VAL A 26 -8.19 10.16 -8.68
N ASP A 27 -9.41 10.14 -8.19
CA ASP A 27 -10.60 10.66 -8.86
C ASP A 27 -11.10 11.90 -8.11
N THR A 28 -11.51 12.93 -8.84
CA THR A 28 -11.93 14.21 -8.26
C THR A 28 -13.15 14.75 -9.00
N PRO A 29 -14.09 15.41 -8.31
CA PRO A 29 -15.30 15.95 -8.95
C PRO A 29 -15.00 17.18 -9.82
N TRP A 30 -13.79 17.75 -9.73
CA TRP A 30 -13.36 18.90 -10.50
C TRP A 30 -12.50 18.48 -11.69
N SER A 31 -12.60 19.23 -12.79
CA SER A 31 -11.57 19.20 -13.82
C SER A 31 -10.24 19.74 -13.27
N MET A 32 -9.09 19.26 -13.76
CA MET A 32 -7.76 19.63 -13.26
C MET A 32 -7.50 21.15 -13.21
N GLY A 33 -8.08 21.94 -14.12
CA GLY A 33 -7.96 23.40 -14.14
C GLY A 33 -8.87 24.15 -13.15
N ALA A 34 -9.80 23.46 -12.48
CA ALA A 34 -10.81 24.04 -11.60
C ALA A 34 -10.75 23.48 -10.17
N LEU A 35 -9.66 22.82 -9.79
CA LEU A 35 -9.50 22.32 -8.42
C LEU A 35 -9.44 23.49 -7.43
N PRO A 36 -10.28 23.48 -6.37
CA PRO A 36 -10.14 24.42 -5.26
C PRO A 36 -8.76 24.34 -4.61
N ASP A 37 -8.25 25.45 -4.09
CA ASP A 37 -6.91 25.50 -3.50
C ASP A 37 -6.73 24.50 -2.35
N LEU A 38 -7.77 24.32 -1.53
CA LEU A 38 -7.77 23.32 -0.46
C LEU A 38 -7.63 21.88 -1.01
N ALA A 39 -8.35 21.55 -2.08
CA ALA A 39 -8.24 20.24 -2.73
C ALA A 39 -6.84 20.02 -3.30
N ARG A 40 -6.27 21.05 -3.94
CA ARG A 40 -4.90 21.03 -4.47
C ARG A 40 -3.87 20.81 -3.36
N HIS A 41 -4.05 21.49 -2.22
CA HIS A 41 -3.19 21.33 -1.05
C HIS A 41 -3.26 19.89 -0.50
N ILE A 42 -4.45 19.36 -0.29
CA ILE A 42 -4.65 17.99 0.21
C ILE A 42 -4.00 16.96 -0.72
N LEU A 43 -4.20 17.07 -2.03
CA LEU A 43 -3.59 16.18 -3.01
C LEU A 43 -2.06 16.27 -3.01
N SER A 44 -1.51 17.48 -2.85
CA SER A 44 -0.07 17.68 -2.74
C SER A 44 0.50 17.01 -1.48
N GLU A 45 -0.20 17.10 -0.34
CA GLU A 45 0.23 16.45 0.89
C GLU A 45 0.11 14.92 0.81
N LEU A 46 -0.95 14.41 0.19
CA LEU A 46 -1.13 12.98 -0.04
C LEU A 46 -0.07 12.42 -0.99
N LYS A 47 0.30 13.18 -2.04
CA LYS A 47 1.38 12.78 -2.95
C LYS A 47 2.73 12.61 -2.25
N LYS A 48 3.00 13.30 -1.15
CA LYS A 48 4.23 13.13 -0.35
C LYS A 48 4.21 11.87 0.52
N ARG A 49 3.04 11.24 0.69
CA ARG A 49 2.75 10.17 1.65
C ARG A 49 2.28 8.90 0.96
N GLN A 50 2.83 8.61 -0.23
CA GLN A 50 2.39 7.48 -1.05
C GLN A 50 2.50 6.14 -0.29
N THR A 51 3.59 5.94 0.46
CA THR A 51 3.80 4.74 1.28
C THR A 51 2.71 4.58 2.32
N GLU A 52 2.37 5.64 3.05
CA GLU A 52 1.33 5.60 4.07
C GLU A 52 -0.06 5.40 3.48
N ILE A 53 -0.34 5.95 2.28
CA ILE A 53 -1.60 5.76 1.58
C ILE A 53 -1.74 4.30 1.14
N LEU A 54 -0.71 3.73 0.52
CA LEU A 54 -0.71 2.32 0.12
C LEU A 54 -0.96 1.42 1.33
N ALA A 55 -0.26 1.68 2.44
CA ALA A 55 -0.45 0.92 3.67
C ALA A 55 -1.86 1.10 4.26
N HIS A 56 -2.45 2.30 4.17
CA HIS A 56 -3.81 2.54 4.61
C HIS A 56 -4.82 1.75 3.76
N LEU A 57 -4.73 1.83 2.44
CA LEU A 57 -5.61 1.09 1.52
C LEU A 57 -5.48 -0.42 1.74
N ALA A 58 -4.24 -0.93 1.85
CA ALA A 58 -3.97 -2.36 2.06
C ALA A 58 -4.56 -2.92 3.36
N ASN A 59 -4.75 -2.08 4.39
CA ASN A 59 -5.32 -2.46 5.69
C ASN A 59 -6.84 -2.26 5.78
N THR A 60 -7.46 -1.57 4.84
CA THR A 60 -8.88 -1.19 4.93
C THR A 60 -9.80 -2.22 4.27
N ASP A 61 -9.29 -2.97 3.28
CA ASP A 61 -10.09 -3.96 2.57
C ASP A 61 -10.28 -5.25 3.38
N ARG A 62 -11.54 -5.71 3.46
CA ARG A 62 -11.91 -6.99 4.09
C ARG A 62 -11.54 -8.20 3.24
N VAL A 63 -11.31 -7.99 1.95
CA VAL A 63 -10.91 -9.03 0.99
C VAL A 63 -9.45 -8.74 0.59
N PRO A 64 -8.55 -9.72 0.61
CA PRO A 64 -7.16 -9.49 0.26
C PRO A 64 -6.99 -9.17 -1.23
N ASP A 65 -6.62 -7.93 -1.56
CA ASP A 65 -5.94 -7.57 -2.81
C ASP A 65 -4.42 -7.78 -2.64
N PHE A 66 -3.97 -9.01 -2.92
CA PHE A 66 -2.56 -9.38 -2.72
C PHE A 66 -1.59 -8.49 -3.51
N GLN A 67 -2.01 -7.91 -4.63
CA GLN A 67 -1.16 -7.00 -5.38
C GLN A 67 -0.92 -5.72 -4.58
N LEU A 68 -1.99 -5.08 -4.11
CA LEU A 68 -1.93 -3.88 -3.27
C LEU A 68 -1.12 -4.15 -2.00
N GLN A 69 -1.37 -5.28 -1.33
CA GLN A 69 -0.72 -5.58 -0.05
C GLN A 69 0.77 -5.86 -0.21
N LEU A 70 1.18 -6.54 -1.27
CA LEU A 70 2.59 -6.73 -1.59
C LEU A 70 3.28 -5.42 -2.00
N GLU A 71 2.59 -4.54 -2.72
CA GLU A 71 3.12 -3.22 -3.07
C GLU A 71 3.26 -2.32 -1.84
N ALA A 72 2.28 -2.35 -0.93
CA ALA A 72 2.35 -1.64 0.34
C ALA A 72 3.50 -2.15 1.21
N LEU A 73 3.68 -3.46 1.34
CA LEU A 73 4.84 -4.04 2.04
C LEU A 73 6.15 -3.59 1.38
N ARG A 74 6.24 -3.60 0.05
CA ARG A 74 7.43 -3.15 -0.69
C ARG A 74 7.74 -1.68 -0.42
N ALA A 75 6.73 -0.82 -0.43
CA ALA A 75 6.88 0.60 -0.11
C ALA A 75 7.33 0.83 1.33
N LEU A 76 6.96 -0.07 2.25
CA LEU A 76 7.41 -0.08 3.65
C LEU A 76 8.78 -0.75 3.85
N GLY A 77 9.42 -1.26 2.79
CA GLY A 77 10.76 -1.87 2.86
C GLY A 77 10.79 -3.40 3.00
N LEU A 78 9.63 -4.06 2.95
CA LEU A 78 9.48 -5.52 2.98
C LEU A 78 9.13 -6.08 1.60
N HIS A 79 9.87 -7.06 1.13
CA HIS A 79 9.59 -7.74 -0.12
C HIS A 79 9.32 -9.22 0.11
N LEU A 80 8.22 -9.73 -0.42
CA LEU A 80 7.89 -11.15 -0.34
C LEU A 80 8.09 -11.79 -1.70
N SER A 81 8.73 -12.95 -1.71
CA SER A 81 8.91 -13.78 -2.90
C SER A 81 8.54 -15.21 -2.59
N TYR A 82 8.12 -15.95 -3.61
CA TYR A 82 7.99 -17.40 -3.54
C TYR A 82 9.10 -18.02 -4.36
N ASP A 83 9.83 -18.98 -3.80
CA ASP A 83 11.01 -19.53 -4.42
C ASP A 83 10.87 -21.02 -4.80
N GLN A 84 11.95 -21.58 -5.35
CA GLN A 84 12.01 -22.97 -5.80
C GLN A 84 11.94 -23.99 -4.66
N THR A 85 12.12 -23.56 -3.40
CA THR A 85 11.95 -24.42 -2.22
C THR A 85 10.49 -24.49 -1.76
N GLU A 86 9.58 -23.92 -2.53
CA GLU A 86 8.16 -23.84 -2.23
C GLU A 86 7.82 -23.02 -0.97
N GLU A 87 8.72 -22.12 -0.58
CA GLU A 87 8.58 -21.28 0.61
C GLU A 87 8.39 -19.80 0.27
N VAL A 88 7.63 -19.11 1.14
CA VAL A 88 7.53 -17.65 1.11
C VAL A 88 8.75 -17.08 1.83
N LYS A 89 9.60 -16.35 1.09
CA LYS A 89 10.73 -15.61 1.63
C LYS A 89 10.38 -14.16 1.84
N ILE A 90 10.78 -13.63 2.99
CA ILE A 90 10.59 -12.23 3.37
C ILE A 90 11.98 -11.58 3.36
N HIS A 91 12.12 -10.57 2.51
CA HIS A 91 13.35 -9.78 2.38
C HIS A 91 13.10 -8.41 3.00
N CYS A 92 13.95 -8.00 3.93
CA CYS A 92 13.91 -6.69 4.55
C CYS A 92 15.10 -5.89 4.03
N LYS A 93 14.86 -4.79 3.29
CA LYS A 93 15.94 -3.89 2.84
C LYS A 93 16.26 -2.84 3.90
N SER A 94 15.28 -1.99 4.19
CA SER A 94 15.35 -0.94 5.18
C SER A 94 13.92 -0.49 5.46
N ILE A 95 13.51 -0.54 6.71
CA ILE A 95 12.20 -0.09 7.17
C ILE A 95 12.45 1.09 8.10
N LEU A 96 11.76 2.21 7.87
CA LEU A 96 11.80 3.34 8.80
C LEU A 96 11.11 2.97 10.11
N ASP A 97 11.59 3.51 11.23
CA ASP A 97 11.04 3.16 12.56
C ASP A 97 9.54 3.45 12.66
N GLU A 98 9.08 4.56 12.07
CA GLU A 98 7.66 4.90 12.00
C GLU A 98 6.81 3.90 11.19
N HIS A 99 7.44 3.11 10.32
CA HIS A 99 6.78 2.17 9.42
C HIS A 99 6.81 0.72 9.95
N LEU A 100 7.69 0.40 10.90
CA LEU A 100 7.85 -0.95 11.46
C LEU A 100 6.53 -1.57 11.94
N ARG A 101 5.74 -0.80 12.71
CA ARG A 101 4.45 -1.28 13.23
C ARG A 101 3.47 -1.59 12.10
N THR A 102 3.37 -0.71 11.11
CA THR A 102 2.45 -0.86 9.98
C THR A 102 2.86 -2.05 9.10
N ALA A 103 4.14 -2.16 8.79
CA ALA A 103 4.72 -3.26 8.01
C ALA A 103 4.50 -4.60 8.72
N GLY A 104 4.80 -4.67 10.02
CA GLY A 104 4.60 -5.87 10.83
C GLY A 104 3.13 -6.28 10.93
N THR A 105 2.22 -5.33 11.12
CA THR A 105 0.77 -5.62 11.21
C THR A 105 0.24 -6.18 9.90
N LEU A 106 0.60 -5.56 8.77
CA LEU A 106 0.17 -6.00 7.45
C LEU A 106 0.74 -7.38 7.10
N LEU A 107 2.03 -7.60 7.40
CA LEU A 107 2.69 -8.89 7.20
C LEU A 107 2.04 -9.99 8.06
N ASP A 108 1.84 -9.73 9.35
CA ASP A 108 1.21 -10.68 10.27
C ASP A 108 -0.22 -11.03 9.82
N TRP A 109 -1.00 -10.03 9.40
CA TRP A 109 -2.35 -10.25 8.87
C TRP A 109 -2.34 -11.15 7.62
N LEU A 110 -1.45 -10.90 6.66
CA LEU A 110 -1.32 -11.74 5.46
C LEU A 110 -0.91 -13.18 5.80
N LEU A 111 0.10 -13.34 6.65
CA LEU A 111 0.66 -14.66 6.98
C LEU A 111 -0.27 -15.47 7.88
N ARG A 112 -1.05 -14.85 8.76
CA ARG A 112 -1.97 -15.59 9.63
C ARG A 112 -3.29 -15.91 8.95
N ASN A 113 -3.86 -14.96 8.24
CA ASN A 113 -5.25 -15.07 7.75
C ASN A 113 -5.32 -15.50 6.29
N HIS A 114 -4.28 -15.21 5.50
CA HIS A 114 -4.34 -15.32 4.04
C HIS A 114 -3.16 -16.08 3.42
N TYR A 115 -2.37 -16.82 4.20
CA TYR A 115 -1.17 -17.51 3.75
C TYR A 115 -1.36 -18.37 2.50
N ARG A 116 -2.39 -19.22 2.47
CA ARG A 116 -2.65 -20.09 1.30
C ARG A 116 -2.94 -19.28 0.03
N GLY A 117 -3.72 -18.21 0.15
CA GLY A 117 -4.03 -17.32 -0.97
C GLY A 117 -2.79 -16.56 -1.44
N LEU A 118 -1.99 -16.06 -0.50
CA LEU A 118 -0.72 -15.39 -0.76
C LEU A 118 0.24 -16.30 -1.52
N VAL A 119 0.40 -17.56 -1.09
CA VAL A 119 1.24 -18.55 -1.80
C VAL A 119 0.74 -18.78 -3.22
N GLY A 120 -0.57 -19.01 -3.39
CA GLY A 120 -1.17 -19.18 -4.72
C GLY A 120 -0.92 -17.97 -5.63
N TYR A 121 -1.08 -16.77 -5.09
CA TYR A 121 -0.83 -15.53 -5.82
C TYR A 121 0.65 -15.38 -6.22
N LEU A 122 1.59 -15.60 -5.29
CA LEU A 122 3.03 -15.49 -5.57
C LEU A 122 3.53 -16.57 -6.55
N LYS A 123 2.95 -17.78 -6.52
CA LYS A 123 3.21 -18.83 -7.52
C LYS A 123 2.79 -18.39 -8.93
N ALA A 124 1.59 -17.82 -9.05
CA ALA A 124 1.07 -17.33 -10.32
C ALA A 124 1.76 -16.04 -10.80
N ASN A 125 2.28 -15.23 -9.87
CA ASN A 125 2.90 -13.93 -10.13
C ASN A 125 4.29 -13.83 -9.47
N PRO A 126 5.31 -14.54 -10.01
CA PRO A 126 6.65 -14.53 -9.45
C PRO A 126 7.19 -13.10 -9.35
N GLN A 127 7.53 -12.69 -8.14
CA GLN A 127 8.09 -11.36 -7.91
C GLN A 127 9.60 -11.37 -8.22
N PRO A 128 10.13 -10.38 -8.96
CA PRO A 128 11.56 -10.28 -9.18
C PRO A 128 12.28 -10.10 -7.85
N LEU A 129 13.39 -10.84 -7.64
CA LEU A 129 14.18 -10.70 -6.42
C LEU A 129 14.72 -9.27 -6.29
N PRO A 130 14.75 -8.72 -5.08
CA PRO A 130 15.28 -7.38 -4.88
C PRO A 130 16.77 -7.39 -5.22
N VAL A 131 17.19 -6.54 -6.16
CA VAL A 131 18.60 -6.38 -6.51
C VAL A 131 19.36 -5.92 -5.25
N PRO A 132 20.50 -6.53 -4.89
CA PRO A 132 21.37 -6.02 -3.83
C PRO A 132 21.70 -4.56 -4.13
N GLY A 133 21.42 -3.68 -3.16
CA GLY A 133 21.78 -2.27 -3.21
C GLY A 133 23.18 -2.05 -2.69
#